data_AF-A0A2D0JJG2-F1
#
_entry.id   AF-A0A2D0JJG2-F1
#
_cell.length_a   1.000
_cell.length_b   1.000
_cell.length_c   1.000
_cell.angle_alpha   90.00
_cell.angle_beta   90.00
_cell.angle_gamma   90.00
#
_symmetry.space_group_name_H-M   'P 1'
#
loop_
_entity.id
_entity.type
_entity.pdbx_description
1 polymer ?
#
loop_
_entity_poly.entity_id
_entity_poly.type
_entity_poly.pdbx_seq_one_letter_code
_entity_poly.pdbx_strand_id
1 'polypeptide(L)'
;MSDRKLRLGEELISPLHSLYDGLQCVGASLARLEGRIAINRLISRFPSLALAIPHNALQWLPLTFLRALISVPVLPGTGCADYPPSLVKRN
;
A
#
# COMPACT_ATOMS: atom_id res chain seq x y z
N MET A 1 -4.42 -20.11 -1.43
CA MET A 1 -3.11 -19.43 -1.25
C MET A 1 -3.29 -18.48 -0.07
N SER A 2 -2.69 -18.85 1.06
CA SER A 2 -3.12 -18.58 2.44
C SER A 2 -3.43 -17.11 2.79
N ASP A 3 -4.57 -16.92 3.48
CA ASP A 3 -5.02 -15.75 4.25
C ASP A 3 -4.00 -15.37 5.34
N ARG A 4 -2.86 -14.83 4.93
CA ARG A 4 -1.94 -14.16 5.86
C ARG A 4 -2.50 -12.78 6.15
N LYS A 5 -3.36 -12.71 7.16
CA LYS A 5 -3.91 -11.46 7.68
C LYS A 5 -2.75 -10.51 8.00
N LEU A 6 -2.67 -9.38 7.31
CA LEU A 6 -1.69 -8.35 7.56
C LEU A 6 -1.88 -7.83 9.00
N ARG A 7 -0.90 -8.09 9.87
CA ARG A 7 -0.88 -7.57 11.24
C ARG A 7 -0.22 -6.20 11.21
N LEU A 8 -1.02 -5.14 11.28
CA LEU A 8 -0.53 -3.77 11.40
C LEU A 8 -0.24 -3.47 12.87
N GLY A 9 0.92 -2.86 13.16
CA GLY A 9 1.28 -2.40 14.51
C GLY A 9 2.20 -3.31 15.31
N GLU A 10 2.60 -4.47 14.78
CA GLU A 10 3.66 -5.28 15.41
C GLU A 10 5.03 -4.80 14.95
N GLU A 11 5.92 -4.51 15.91
CA GLU A 11 7.29 -4.12 15.59
C GLU A 11 8.10 -5.36 15.21
N LEU A 12 8.24 -5.58 13.90
CA LEU A 12 9.13 -6.59 13.33
C LEU A 12 10.58 -6.13 13.48
N ILE A 13 11.08 -6.15 14.72
CA ILE A 13 12.52 -6.16 14.97
C ILE A 13 12.95 -7.62 14.82
N SER A 14 13.49 -7.96 13.65
CA SER A 14 14.04 -9.30 13.45
C SER A 14 15.16 -9.54 14.46
N PRO A 15 15.13 -10.61 15.27
CA PRO A 15 16.23 -10.93 16.20
C PRO A 15 17.58 -11.19 15.51
N LEU A 16 17.60 -11.31 14.18
CA LEU A 16 18.79 -11.43 13.33
C LEU A 16 19.40 -10.07 12.89
N HIS A 17 18.90 -8.93 13.38
CA HIS A 17 19.41 -7.59 13.03
C HIS A 17 20.91 -7.41 13.32
N SER A 18 21.44 -8.13 14.31
CA SER A 18 22.87 -8.11 14.68
C SER A 18 23.72 -9.15 13.94
N LEU A 19 23.13 -10.07 13.17
CA LEU A 19 23.85 -11.16 12.49
C LEU A 19 24.03 -10.92 10.98
N TYR A 20 23.27 -9.99 10.40
CA TYR A 20 23.35 -9.57 9.00
C TYR A 20 23.74 -8.08 8.91
N ASP A 21 24.90 -7.74 9.47
CA ASP A 21 25.43 -6.38 9.38
C ASP A 21 26.10 -6.15 8.02
N GLY A 22 25.42 -5.42 7.15
CA GLY A 22 26.09 -4.81 6.00
C GLY A 22 25.17 -4.23 4.94
N LEU A 23 24.00 -4.83 4.70
CA LEU A 23 23.10 -4.37 3.66
C LEU A 23 21.72 -3.98 4.22
N GLN A 24 21.72 -2.97 5.07
CA GLN A 24 20.47 -2.27 5.37
C GLN A 24 20.10 -1.37 4.20
N CYS A 25 18.82 -1.37 3.84
CA CYS A 25 18.29 -0.41 2.89
C CYS A 25 18.44 1.00 3.49
N VAL A 26 19.27 1.84 2.88
CA VAL A 26 19.46 3.24 3.29
C VAL A 26 18.13 4.00 3.32
N GLY A 27 17.20 3.61 2.44
CA GLY A 27 15.86 4.19 2.36
C GLY A 27 14.86 3.65 3.37
N ALA A 28 15.22 2.69 4.24
CA ALA A 28 14.24 2.04 5.12
C ALA A 28 13.54 3.02 6.08
N SER A 29 14.26 4.00 6.62
CA SER A 29 13.66 5.01 7.50
C SER A 29 12.72 5.96 6.75
N LEU A 30 13.10 6.36 5.53
CA LEU A 30 12.27 7.21 4.67
C LEU A 30 11.00 6.47 4.22
N ALA A 31 11.13 5.25 3.72
CA ALA A 31 10.00 4.43 3.29
C ALA A 31 8.99 4.19 4.44
N ARG A 32 9.46 3.99 5.68
CA ARG A 32 8.57 3.91 6.86
C ARG A 32 7.83 5.22 7.10
N LEU A 33 8.50 6.37 7.00
CA LEU A 33 7.87 7.68 7.19
C LEU A 33 6.83 7.95 6.09
N GLU A 34 7.20 7.74 4.83
CA GLU A 34 6.30 7.91 3.68
C GLU A 34 5.09 6.99 3.78
N GLY A 35 5.30 5.70 4.07
CA GLY A 35 4.21 4.75 4.26
C GLY A 35 3.26 5.16 5.39
N ARG A 36 3.80 5.60 6.54
CA ARG A 36 2.97 6.11 7.65
C ARG A 36 2.16 7.32 7.24
N ILE A 37 2.73 8.29 6.53
CA ILE A 37 2.00 9.51 6.15
C ILE A 37 0.97 9.19 5.06
N ALA A 38 1.38 8.52 3.98
CA ALA A 38 0.54 8.28 2.82
C ALA A 38 -0.66 7.40 3.15
N ILE A 39 -0.44 6.26 3.81
CA ILE A 39 -1.51 5.30 4.12
C ILE A 39 -2.51 5.90 5.12
N ASN A 40 -2.02 6.54 6.20
CA ASN A 40 -2.91 7.16 7.17
C ASN A 40 -3.72 8.30 6.56
N ARG A 41 -3.11 9.17 5.75
CA ARG A 41 -3.84 10.27 5.08
C ARG A 41 -4.88 9.74 4.10
N LEU A 42 -4.53 8.72 3.32
CA LEU A 42 -5.45 8.11 2.36
C LEU A 42 -6.71 7.57 3.06
N ILE A 43 -6.53 6.75 4.09
CA ILE A 43 -7.65 6.13 4.82
C ILE A 43 -8.46 7.18 5.61
N SER A 44 -7.78 8.16 6.20
CA SER A 44 -8.46 9.24 6.94
C SER A 44 -9.30 10.12 6.01
N ARG A 45 -8.82 10.37 4.78
CA ARG A 45 -9.53 11.19 3.79
C ARG A 45 -10.69 10.43 3.12
N PHE A 46 -10.52 9.14 2.88
CA PHE A 46 -11.49 8.27 2.20
C PHE A 46 -11.86 7.08 3.10
N PRO A 47 -12.64 7.30 4.16
CA PRO A 47 -12.97 6.23 5.11
C PRO A 47 -13.83 5.11 4.50
N SER A 48 -14.50 5.38 3.38
CA SER A 48 -15.31 4.42 2.64
C SER A 48 -14.65 3.93 1.35
N LEU A 49 -13.31 4.01 1.27
CA LEU A 49 -12.53 3.54 0.12
C LEU A 49 -12.74 2.03 -0.10
N ALA A 50 -13.13 1.66 -1.31
CA ALA A 50 -13.33 0.26 -1.71
C ALA A 50 -12.63 -0.05 -3.04
N LEU A 51 -12.33 -1.32 -3.32
CA LEU A 51 -11.85 -1.72 -4.65
C LEU A 51 -12.97 -1.54 -5.69
N ALA A 52 -12.64 -0.95 -6.84
CA ALA A 52 -13.58 -0.80 -7.95
C ALA A 52 -13.75 -2.10 -8.77
N ILE A 53 -12.91 -3.10 -8.51
CA ILE A 53 -12.91 -4.40 -9.18
C ILE A 53 -12.80 -5.55 -8.17
N PRO A 54 -13.23 -6.78 -8.53
CA PRO A 54 -13.00 -7.96 -7.69
C PRO A 54 -11.51 -8.18 -7.39
N HIS A 55 -11.19 -8.68 -6.18
CA HIS A 55 -9.80 -8.87 -5.74
C HIS A 55 -8.98 -9.78 -6.67
N ASN A 56 -9.60 -10.81 -7.25
CA ASN A 56 -8.95 -11.75 -8.17
C ASN A 56 -8.66 -11.15 -9.56
N ALA A 57 -9.22 -9.99 -9.90
CA ALA A 57 -8.96 -9.28 -11.14
C ALA A 57 -7.75 -8.34 -11.06
N LEU A 58 -7.16 -8.19 -9.86
CA LEU A 58 -5.94 -7.39 -9.68
C LEU A 58 -4.74 -8.06 -10.36
N GLN A 59 -4.01 -7.28 -11.14
CA GLN A 59 -2.84 -7.75 -11.87
C GLN A 59 -1.56 -7.41 -11.11
N TRP A 60 -0.74 -8.42 -10.87
CA TRP A 60 0.60 -8.25 -10.32
C TRP A 60 1.56 -7.78 -11.40
N LEU A 61 2.43 -6.86 -11.03
CA LEU A 61 3.56 -6.46 -11.86
C LEU A 61 4.49 -7.68 -12.00
N PRO A 62 4.89 -8.09 -13.22
CA PRO A 62 5.64 -9.32 -13.46
C PRO A 62 7.13 -9.15 -13.14
N LEU A 63 7.45 -8.72 -11.91
CA LEU A 63 8.81 -8.59 -11.38
C LEU A 63 9.06 -9.66 -10.32
N THR A 64 10.19 -10.35 -10.43
CA THR A 64 10.56 -11.45 -9.50
C THR A 64 11.00 -10.94 -8.13
N PHE A 65 11.58 -9.74 -8.07
CA PHE A 65 12.20 -9.19 -6.86
C PHE A 65 11.30 -8.21 -6.09
N LEU A 66 10.14 -7.85 -6.64
CA LEU A 66 9.26 -6.84 -6.05
C LEU A 66 7.80 -7.26 -6.16
N ARG A 67 7.08 -7.18 -5.04
CA ARG A 67 5.65 -7.49 -4.98
C ARG A 67 4.84 -6.20 -5.11
N ALA A 68 4.41 -5.89 -6.33
CA ALA A 68 3.54 -4.74 -6.60
C ALA A 68 2.40 -5.08 -7.55
N LEU A 69 1.32 -4.33 -7.43
CA LEU A 69 0.21 -4.35 -8.38
C LEU A 69 0.48 -3.33 -9.50
N ILE A 70 0.07 -3.66 -10.73
CA ILE A 70 0.15 -2.73 -11.87
C ILE A 70 -0.74 -1.51 -11.61
N SER A 71 -1.93 -1.75 -11.07
CA SER A 71 -2.87 -0.72 -10.65
C SER A 71 -3.75 -1.24 -9.52
N VAL A 72 -4.30 -0.29 -8.74
CA VAL A 72 -5.31 -0.57 -7.71
C VAL A 72 -6.50 0.35 -7.97
N PRO A 73 -7.46 -0.06 -8.83
CA PRO A 73 -8.66 0.71 -9.07
C PRO A 73 -9.51 0.79 -7.81
N VAL A 74 -9.86 2.00 -7.37
CA VAL A 74 -10.60 2.25 -6.14
C VAL A 74 -11.79 3.18 -6.36
N LEU A 75 -12.83 2.98 -5.56
CA LEU A 75 -13.95 3.90 -5.38
C LEU A 75 -13.73 4.67 -4.07
N PRO A 76 -13.61 6.00 -4.09
CA PRO A 76 -13.37 6.81 -2.89
C PRO A 76 -14.48 6.75 -1.82
N GLY A 77 -15.67 6.27 -2.17
CA GLY A 77 -16.86 6.30 -1.33
C GLY A 77 -17.55 7.67 -1.28
N THR A 78 -18.78 7.69 -0.76
CA THR A 78 -19.70 8.86 -0.78
C THR A 78 -19.41 9.94 0.26
N GLY A 79 -18.23 9.93 0.90
CA GLY A 79 -17.71 11.05 1.69
C GLY A 79 -16.99 12.12 0.84
N CYS A 80 -16.93 11.91 -0.48
CA CYS A 80 -16.19 12.72 -1.43
C CYS A 80 -17.14 13.51 -2.35
N ALA A 81 -18.02 14.33 -1.79
CA ALA A 81 -18.80 15.28 -2.60
C ALA A 81 -17.93 16.40 -3.22
N ASP A 82 -16.65 16.51 -2.82
CA ASP A 82 -15.81 17.68 -3.12
C ASP A 82 -14.58 17.42 -4.02
N TYR A 83 -14.46 16.24 -4.67
CA TYR A 83 -13.37 16.00 -5.64
C TYR A 83 -13.90 16.01 -7.08
N PRO A 84 -13.51 16.98 -7.92
CA PRO A 84 -14.00 17.06 -9.28
C PRO A 84 -13.51 15.85 -10.11
N PRO A 85 -14.35 15.29 -11.00
CA PRO A 85 -14.07 14.07 -11.76
C PRO A 85 -12.97 14.23 -12.84
N SER A 86 -12.27 15.36 -12.91
CA SER A 86 -11.29 15.67 -13.95
C SER A 86 -9.92 14.98 -13.79
N LEU A 87 -9.66 14.31 -12.67
CA LEU A 87 -8.36 13.66 -12.40
C LEU A 87 -8.31 12.15 -12.66
N VAL A 88 -9.39 11.55 -13.15
CA VAL A 88 -9.31 10.21 -13.76
C VAL A 88 -8.72 10.37 -15.16
N LYS A 89 -7.38 10.34 -15.27
CA LYS A 89 -6.72 10.17 -16.56
C LYS A 89 -7.17 8.85 -17.16
N ARG A 90 -8.06 8.93 -18.16
CA ARG A 90 -8.38 7.84 -19.07
C ARG A 90 -7.13 7.62 -19.93
N ASN A 91 -6.45 6.50 -19.74
CA ASN A 91 -5.58 5.92 -20.76
C ASN A 91 -6.43 5.10 -21.71
#